data_AF-A0A9P6BWF9-F1
#
_entry.id   AF-A0A9P6BWF9-F1
#
_cell.length_a   1.000
_cell.length_b   1.000
_cell.length_c   1.000
_cell.angle_alpha   90.00
_cell.angle_beta   90.00
_cell.angle_gamma   90.00
#
_symmetry.space_group_name_H-M   'P 1'
#
loop_
_entity.id
_entity.type
_entity.pdbx_description
1 polymer ?
#
loop_
_entity_poly.entity_id
_entity_poly.type
_entity_poly.pdbx_seq_one_letter_code
_entity_poly.pdbx_strand_id
1 'polypeptide(L)'
;MTERLVISTPNVDYLPNVNLGRQVISMCVDGRWGAEDWAQWPQWYFDGQDHFAYILRRPAPQDLKTHPLRRLWWNMEETDFSHDPALNAGRLMPHILQEFNEIRTNLMKEVDACICSDGLDWQKLQKSAMKMHSCITGLHLTVQPYLDTVITVAAAQRYCLETRALLDKITNSFFVDNTILGCITDHIPTLYELYKKGVPVWFVRPPSQVPDDLNIIGHSSIT
;
A
#
# COMPACT_ATOMS: atom_id res chain seq x y z
N MET A 1 6.60 0.69 33.50
CA MET A 1 7.01 1.98 32.91
C MET A 1 6.96 1.79 31.41
N THR A 2 6.23 2.63 30.68
CA THR A 2 6.21 2.59 29.22
C THR A 2 7.56 3.13 28.73
N GLU A 3 8.32 2.30 28.01
CA GLU A 3 9.61 2.70 27.45
C GLU A 3 9.37 3.78 26.39
N ARG A 4 10.07 4.92 26.50
CA ARG A 4 10.01 5.97 25.48
C ARG A 4 10.79 5.49 24.26
N LEU A 5 10.23 5.65 23.07
CA LEU A 5 10.90 5.33 21.80
C LEU A 5 11.16 6.61 21.01
N VAL A 6 12.24 6.60 20.24
CA VAL A 6 12.63 7.66 19.31
C VAL A 6 12.46 7.14 17.89
N ILE A 7 11.73 7.90 17.08
CA ILE A 7 11.59 7.65 15.64
C ILE A 7 12.39 8.72 14.91
N SER A 8 13.28 8.31 14.02
CA SER A 8 14.03 9.21 13.15
C SER A 8 14.07 8.70 11.72
N THR A 9 14.24 9.58 10.75
CA THR A 9 14.39 9.20 9.34
C THR A 9 15.60 9.90 8.72
N PRO A 10 16.36 9.23 7.84
CA PRO A 10 17.50 9.84 7.16
C PRO A 10 17.17 10.48 5.81
N ASN A 11 15.98 10.21 5.22
CA ASN A 11 15.73 10.53 3.80
C ASN A 11 14.34 11.11 3.49
N VAL A 12 13.50 11.39 4.48
CA VAL A 12 12.26 12.15 4.29
C VAL A 12 12.08 13.23 5.35
N ASP A 13 11.18 14.18 5.07
CA ASP A 13 10.93 15.39 5.86
C ASP A 13 9.67 15.28 6.76
N TYR A 14 9.06 14.09 6.83
CA TYR A 14 7.87 13.84 7.64
C TYR A 14 8.00 12.55 8.46
N LEU A 15 7.24 12.47 9.56
CA LEU A 15 7.06 11.26 10.35
C LEU A 15 5.65 10.69 10.10
N PRO A 16 5.52 9.38 9.81
CA PRO A 16 4.22 8.74 9.69
C PRO A 16 3.61 8.59 11.07
N ASN A 17 2.29 8.42 11.08
CA ASN A 17 1.62 8.00 12.30
C ASN A 17 1.96 6.52 12.56
N VAL A 18 2.88 6.27 13.48
CA VAL A 18 3.32 4.91 13.83
C VAL A 18 2.58 4.46 15.07
N ASN A 19 1.86 3.34 14.96
CA ASN A 19 1.27 2.70 16.11
C ASN A 19 2.30 1.81 16.82
N LEU A 20 2.66 2.17 18.04
CA LEU A 20 3.60 1.40 18.87
C LEU A 20 2.89 0.56 19.94
N GLY A 21 1.55 0.59 19.98
CA GLY A 21 0.73 -0.05 21.01
C GLY A 21 0.00 -1.30 20.53
N ARG A 22 -0.69 -1.97 21.46
CA ARG A 22 -1.59 -3.08 21.12
C ARG A 22 -2.86 -2.53 20.47
N GLN A 23 -3.10 -2.92 19.23
CA GLN A 23 -4.26 -2.52 18.43
C GLN A 23 -5.29 -3.65 18.36
N VAL A 24 -6.58 -3.31 18.34
CA VAL A 24 -7.64 -4.21 17.87
C VAL A 24 -7.88 -3.88 16.41
N ILE A 25 -7.43 -4.76 15.52
CA ILE A 25 -7.61 -4.58 14.08
C ILE A 25 -9.02 -5.01 13.72
N SER A 26 -9.79 -4.10 13.14
CA SER A 26 -11.12 -4.37 12.61
C SER A 26 -11.27 -3.74 11.23
N MET A 27 -12.15 -4.29 10.43
CA MET A 27 -12.45 -3.77 9.11
C MET A 27 -13.32 -2.51 9.24
N CYS A 28 -12.92 -1.45 8.56
CA CYS A 28 -13.67 -0.20 8.48
C CYS A 28 -14.80 -0.31 7.44
N VAL A 29 -15.73 0.65 7.47
CA VAL A 29 -16.88 0.71 6.55
C VAL A 29 -16.49 0.84 5.07
N ASP A 30 -15.26 1.25 4.79
CA ASP A 30 -14.67 1.34 3.44
C ASP A 30 -13.96 0.04 3.01
N GLY A 31 -14.07 -1.04 3.78
CA GLY A 31 -13.48 -2.35 3.50
C GLY A 31 -11.96 -2.42 3.75
N ARG A 32 -11.38 -1.37 4.36
CA ARG A 32 -9.95 -1.25 4.69
C ARG A 32 -9.71 -1.47 6.18
N TRP A 33 -8.45 -1.41 6.63
CA TRP A 33 -8.05 -1.65 8.04
C TRP A 33 -7.52 -0.39 8.75
N GLY A 34 -7.95 0.79 8.30
CA GLY A 34 -7.51 2.05 8.90
C GLY A 34 -5.99 2.24 8.80
N ALA A 35 -5.33 2.55 9.92
CA ALA A 35 -3.89 2.75 10.01
C ALA A 35 -3.07 1.46 9.76
N GLU A 36 -3.69 0.30 9.93
CA GLU A 36 -3.05 -1.02 9.77
C GLU A 36 -3.17 -1.55 8.33
N ASP A 37 -3.76 -0.77 7.41
CA ASP A 37 -3.83 -1.13 6.00
C ASP A 37 -2.49 -0.86 5.32
N TRP A 38 -1.78 -1.94 5.00
CA TRP A 38 -0.45 -1.92 4.38
C TRP A 38 -0.41 -1.25 3.01
N ALA A 39 -1.55 -1.10 2.33
CA ALA A 39 -1.59 -0.43 1.04
C ALA A 39 -1.76 1.10 1.16
N GLN A 40 -1.88 1.63 2.38
CA GLN A 40 -2.13 3.05 2.62
C GLN A 40 -1.11 3.69 3.56
N TRP A 41 -0.54 2.91 4.47
CA TRP A 41 0.35 3.40 5.51
C TRP A 41 1.66 2.62 5.54
N PRO A 42 2.80 3.27 5.83
CA PRO A 42 4.05 2.56 6.06
C PRO A 42 3.90 1.50 7.15
N GLN A 43 4.42 0.30 6.89
CA GLN A 43 4.35 -0.82 7.81
C GLN A 43 5.72 -1.12 8.41
N TRP A 44 5.72 -1.88 9.51
CA TRP A 44 6.93 -2.52 10.01
C TRP A 44 7.53 -3.45 8.95
N TYR A 45 8.86 -3.43 8.86
CA TYR A 45 9.60 -4.25 7.91
C TYR A 45 9.52 -5.72 8.29
N PHE A 46 9.20 -6.56 7.31
CA PHE A 46 9.26 -8.01 7.42
C PHE A 46 9.81 -8.59 6.11
N ASP A 47 10.76 -9.52 6.18
CA ASP A 47 11.41 -10.10 4.99
C ASP A 47 10.41 -10.75 4.01
N GLY A 48 9.33 -11.34 4.54
CA GLY A 48 8.27 -11.93 3.72
C GLY A 48 7.46 -10.93 2.90
N GLN A 49 7.50 -9.64 3.28
CA GLN A 49 6.64 -8.56 2.78
C GLN A 49 7.42 -7.29 2.45
N ASP A 50 8.71 -7.43 2.15
CA ASP A 50 9.63 -6.35 1.83
C ASP A 50 9.16 -5.45 0.67
N HIS A 51 8.33 -5.97 -0.23
CA HIS A 51 7.70 -5.20 -1.32
C HIS A 51 6.66 -4.17 -0.85
N PHE A 52 6.13 -4.28 0.38
CA PHE A 52 5.17 -3.29 0.91
C PHE A 52 5.77 -1.89 0.99
N ALA A 53 7.08 -1.78 1.21
CA ALA A 53 7.76 -0.49 1.24
C ALA A 53 7.70 0.26 -0.10
N TYR A 54 7.48 -0.46 -1.20
CA TYR A 54 7.43 0.07 -2.57
C TYR A 54 6.01 0.34 -3.05
N ILE A 55 5.00 0.14 -2.19
CA ILE A 55 3.61 0.47 -2.55
C ILE A 55 3.50 1.98 -2.76
N LEU A 56 2.86 2.38 -3.86
CA LEU A 56 2.59 3.78 -4.14
C LEU A 56 1.74 4.40 -3.03
N ARG A 57 2.24 5.49 -2.48
CA ARG A 57 1.50 6.38 -1.60
C ARG A 57 0.40 7.06 -2.40
N ARG A 58 -0.73 7.33 -1.74
CA ARG A 58 -1.77 8.19 -2.29
C ARG A 58 -1.18 9.55 -2.71
N PRO A 59 -1.28 9.93 -4.01
CA PRO A 59 -0.81 11.23 -4.47
C PRO A 59 -1.52 12.40 -3.78
N ALA A 60 -0.89 13.57 -3.82
CA ALA A 60 -1.53 14.80 -3.36
C ALA A 60 -2.81 15.10 -4.17
N PRO A 61 -3.81 15.80 -3.59
CA PRO A 61 -5.11 16.00 -4.24
C PRO A 61 -5.06 16.58 -5.66
N GLN A 62 -4.08 17.43 -5.95
CA GLN A 62 -3.87 18.00 -7.28
C GLN A 62 -3.43 16.95 -8.31
N ASP A 63 -2.52 16.05 -7.91
CA ASP A 63 -1.93 15.04 -8.81
C ASP A 63 -2.87 13.83 -8.95
N LEU A 64 -3.63 13.53 -7.90
CA LEU A 64 -4.60 12.42 -7.87
C LEU A 64 -5.66 12.54 -8.97
N LYS A 65 -6.05 13.77 -9.36
CA LYS A 65 -7.10 14.00 -10.37
C LYS A 65 -6.73 13.43 -11.74
N THR A 66 -5.45 13.53 -12.11
CA THR A 66 -4.92 13.09 -13.40
C THR A 66 -4.15 11.78 -13.30
N HIS A 67 -4.00 11.22 -12.11
CA HIS A 67 -3.22 10.01 -11.91
C HIS A 67 -3.89 8.80 -12.59
N PRO A 68 -3.16 8.01 -13.40
CA PRO A 68 -3.73 6.86 -14.12
C PRO A 68 -4.31 5.79 -13.16
N LEU A 69 -3.72 5.66 -11.98
CA LEU A 69 -4.18 4.75 -10.92
C LEU A 69 -5.11 5.39 -9.88
N ARG A 70 -5.67 6.58 -10.14
CA ARG A 70 -6.49 7.32 -9.14
C ARG A 70 -7.58 6.47 -8.48
N ARG A 71 -8.16 5.53 -9.22
CA ARG A 71 -9.23 4.62 -8.76
C ARG A 71 -8.78 3.68 -7.63
N LEU A 72 -7.47 3.50 -7.43
CA LEU A 72 -6.91 2.67 -6.36
C LEU A 72 -7.00 3.32 -4.97
N TRP A 73 -7.16 4.64 -4.89
CA TRP A 73 -7.31 5.38 -3.63
C TRP A 73 -8.70 5.99 -3.42
N TRP A 74 -9.65 5.61 -4.25
CA TRP A 74 -11.05 6.02 -4.16
C TRP A 74 -11.81 5.11 -3.16
N ASN A 75 -12.76 5.69 -2.44
CA ASN A 75 -13.66 4.94 -1.55
C ASN A 75 -15.02 4.80 -2.24
N MET A 76 -15.56 3.58 -2.23
CA MET A 76 -16.87 3.28 -2.81
C MET A 76 -17.99 3.91 -1.97
N GLU A 77 -18.94 4.54 -2.65
CA GLU A 77 -20.15 5.10 -2.06
C GLU A 77 -21.39 4.30 -2.51
N GLU A 78 -22.53 4.49 -1.87
CA GLU A 78 -23.77 3.79 -2.23
C GLU A 78 -24.23 4.12 -3.66
N THR A 79 -23.96 5.33 -4.14
CA THR A 79 -24.29 5.76 -5.51
C THR A 79 -23.50 5.02 -6.60
N ASP A 80 -22.42 4.35 -6.21
CA ASP A 80 -21.56 3.55 -7.09
C ASP A 80 -22.05 2.11 -7.22
N PHE A 81 -23.16 1.78 -6.56
CA PHE A 81 -23.73 0.44 -6.49
C PHE A 81 -25.11 0.38 -7.14
N SER A 82 -25.24 -0.45 -8.17
CA SER A 82 -26.52 -0.75 -8.80
C SER A 82 -27.23 -1.83 -8.00
N HIS A 83 -28.09 -1.42 -7.08
CA HIS A 83 -28.86 -2.32 -6.22
C HIS A 83 -30.00 -3.01 -6.98
N ASP A 84 -30.14 -4.32 -6.77
CA ASP A 84 -31.29 -5.13 -7.15
C ASP A 84 -32.11 -5.44 -5.87
N PRO A 85 -33.26 -4.76 -5.67
CA PRO A 85 -34.09 -4.95 -4.48
C PRO A 85 -34.60 -6.37 -4.30
N ALA A 86 -34.74 -7.15 -5.39
CA ALA A 86 -35.26 -8.52 -5.31
C ALA A 86 -34.23 -9.49 -4.70
N LEU A 87 -32.94 -9.18 -4.81
CA LEU A 87 -31.85 -10.03 -4.35
C LEU A 87 -31.16 -9.51 -3.08
N ASN A 88 -31.54 -8.30 -2.62
CA ASN A 88 -30.81 -7.56 -1.58
C ASN A 88 -29.29 -7.49 -1.86
N ALA A 89 -28.95 -7.36 -3.14
CA ALA A 89 -27.61 -7.45 -3.67
C ALA A 89 -27.54 -6.64 -4.96
N GLY A 90 -26.37 -6.53 -5.57
CA GLY A 90 -26.20 -5.68 -6.72
C GLY A 90 -24.82 -5.81 -7.33
N ARG A 91 -24.47 -4.81 -8.14
CA ARG A 91 -23.20 -4.76 -8.86
C ARG A 91 -22.61 -3.37 -8.80
N LEU A 92 -21.29 -3.31 -8.89
CA LEU A 92 -20.58 -2.05 -9.10
C LEU A 92 -21.03 -1.41 -10.43
N MET A 93 -21.14 -0.08 -10.47
CA MET A 93 -21.52 0.64 -11.68
C MET A 93 -20.57 0.32 -12.85
N PRO A 94 -21.09 0.14 -14.09
CA PRO A 94 -20.28 -0.33 -15.23
C PRO A 94 -19.07 0.54 -15.54
N HIS A 95 -19.20 1.87 -15.45
CA HIS A 95 -18.10 2.79 -15.75
C HIS A 95 -16.94 2.68 -14.75
N ILE A 96 -17.22 2.41 -13.47
CA ILE A 96 -16.19 2.22 -12.43
C ILE A 96 -15.49 0.88 -12.66
N LEU A 97 -16.25 -0.16 -12.98
CA LEU A 97 -15.71 -1.47 -13.32
C LEU A 97 -14.83 -1.41 -14.57
N GLN A 98 -15.18 -0.58 -15.55
CA GLN A 98 -14.34 -0.34 -16.72
C GLN A 98 -12.97 0.23 -16.32
N GLU A 99 -12.93 1.24 -15.44
CA GLU A 99 -11.66 1.81 -14.96
C GLU A 99 -10.78 0.76 -14.25
N PHE A 100 -11.36 -0.13 -13.44
CA PHE A 100 -10.62 -1.25 -12.84
C PHE A 100 -10.09 -2.23 -13.90
N ASN A 101 -10.87 -2.54 -14.94
CA ASN A 101 -10.43 -3.40 -16.03
C ASN A 101 -9.29 -2.77 -16.83
N GLU A 102 -9.32 -1.46 -17.06
CA GLU A 102 -8.24 -0.72 -17.72
C GLU A 102 -6.94 -0.79 -16.90
N ILE A 103 -7.03 -0.53 -15.59
CA ILE A 103 -5.88 -0.66 -14.68
C ILE A 103 -5.32 -2.09 -14.70
N ARG A 104 -6.18 -3.10 -14.54
CA ARG A 104 -5.78 -4.51 -14.59
C ARG A 104 -5.08 -4.85 -15.89
N THR A 105 -5.64 -4.42 -17.02
CA THR A 105 -5.11 -4.72 -18.35
C THR A 105 -3.74 -4.11 -18.54
N ASN A 106 -3.54 -2.88 -18.09
CA ASN A 106 -2.24 -2.20 -18.17
C ASN A 106 -1.21 -2.88 -17.27
N LEU A 107 -1.55 -3.15 -16.01
CA LEU A 107 -0.64 -3.85 -15.09
C LEU A 107 -0.30 -5.26 -15.59
N MET A 108 -1.26 -6.03 -16.11
CA MET A 108 -0.98 -7.36 -16.65
C MET A 108 -0.05 -7.32 -17.86
N LYS A 109 -0.17 -6.32 -18.75
CA LYS A 109 0.79 -6.14 -19.86
C LYS A 109 2.21 -5.94 -19.35
N GLU A 110 2.38 -5.17 -18.27
CA GLU A 110 3.69 -4.96 -17.66
C GLU A 110 4.20 -6.22 -16.95
N VAL A 111 3.32 -6.98 -16.29
CA VAL A 111 3.66 -8.30 -15.72
C VAL A 111 4.12 -9.26 -16.80
N ASP A 112 3.42 -9.35 -17.92
CA ASP A 112 3.75 -10.24 -19.03
C ASP A 112 5.06 -9.81 -19.73
N ALA A 113 5.36 -8.51 -19.74
CA ALA A 113 6.61 -7.96 -20.29
C ALA A 113 7.79 -8.01 -19.31
N CYS A 114 7.55 -8.32 -18.03
CA CYS A 114 8.58 -8.34 -17.00
C CYS A 114 9.53 -9.53 -17.22
N ILE A 115 10.78 -9.24 -17.56
CA ILE A 115 11.84 -10.25 -17.67
C ILE A 115 12.51 -10.40 -16.31
N CYS A 116 12.20 -11.47 -15.59
CA CYS A 116 12.86 -11.82 -14.34
C CYS A 116 13.20 -13.31 -14.30
N SER A 117 14.28 -13.65 -13.62
CA SER A 117 14.60 -15.03 -13.30
C SER A 117 13.55 -15.60 -12.35
N ASP A 118 13.25 -16.90 -12.48
CA ASP A 118 12.38 -17.61 -11.55
C ASP A 118 12.94 -17.50 -10.12
N GLY A 119 12.35 -16.61 -9.33
CA GLY A 119 12.78 -16.26 -7.98
C GLY A 119 11.59 -15.86 -7.11
N LEU A 120 11.86 -15.63 -5.81
CA LEU A 120 10.81 -15.36 -4.83
C LEU A 120 9.96 -14.13 -5.20
N ASP A 121 10.59 -13.06 -5.70
CA ASP A 121 9.89 -11.84 -6.11
C ASP A 121 8.99 -12.05 -7.34
N TRP A 122 9.42 -12.88 -8.29
CA TRP A 122 8.58 -13.27 -9.42
C TRP A 122 7.35 -14.05 -8.98
N GLN A 123 7.52 -15.01 -8.06
CA GLN A 123 6.41 -15.77 -7.50
C GLN A 123 5.43 -14.87 -6.73
N LYS A 124 5.94 -13.91 -5.95
CA LYS A 124 5.12 -12.89 -5.28
C LYS A 124 4.35 -12.06 -6.30
N LEU A 125 4.99 -11.60 -7.38
CA LEU A 125 4.37 -10.81 -8.44
C LEU A 125 3.22 -11.58 -9.11
N GLN A 126 3.48 -12.81 -9.55
CA GLN A 126 2.46 -13.66 -10.16
C GLN A 126 1.27 -13.88 -9.22
N LYS A 127 1.53 -14.18 -7.94
CA LYS A 127 0.47 -14.38 -6.95
C LYS A 127 -0.37 -13.13 -6.72
N SER A 128 0.27 -11.97 -6.63
CA SER A 128 -0.42 -10.68 -6.47
C SER A 128 -1.27 -10.37 -7.71
N ALA A 129 -0.70 -10.55 -8.91
CA ALA A 129 -1.39 -10.34 -10.17
C ALA A 129 -2.62 -11.26 -10.35
N MET A 130 -2.51 -12.54 -9.97
CA MET A 130 -3.63 -13.48 -9.96
C MET A 130 -4.75 -13.06 -9.00
N LYS A 131 -4.40 -12.56 -7.81
CA LYS A 131 -5.38 -12.06 -6.84
C LYS A 131 -6.06 -10.78 -7.32
N MET A 132 -5.31 -9.85 -7.91
CA MET A 132 -5.85 -8.67 -8.59
C MET A 132 -6.85 -9.09 -9.67
N HIS A 133 -6.45 -9.98 -10.56
CA HIS A 133 -7.32 -10.49 -11.63
C HIS A 133 -8.59 -11.13 -11.06
N SER A 134 -8.47 -11.96 -10.03
CA SER A 134 -9.61 -12.66 -9.42
C SER A 134 -10.61 -11.70 -8.79
N CYS A 135 -10.16 -10.67 -8.05
CA CYS A 135 -11.05 -9.69 -7.44
C CYS A 135 -11.82 -8.89 -8.49
N ILE A 136 -11.12 -8.40 -9.52
CA ILE A 136 -11.73 -7.59 -10.59
C ILE A 136 -12.69 -8.42 -11.44
N THR A 137 -12.34 -9.67 -11.74
CA THR A 137 -13.24 -10.61 -12.41
C THR A 137 -14.47 -10.94 -11.54
N GLY A 138 -14.29 -11.07 -10.22
CA GLY A 138 -15.39 -11.22 -9.26
C GLY A 138 -16.39 -10.07 -9.34
N LEU A 139 -15.91 -8.82 -9.30
CA LEU A 139 -16.74 -7.62 -9.44
C LEU A 139 -17.53 -7.60 -10.77
N HIS A 140 -16.99 -8.21 -11.83
CA HIS A 140 -17.65 -8.27 -13.12
C HIS A 140 -18.71 -9.37 -13.22
N LEU A 141 -18.41 -10.56 -12.71
CA LEU A 141 -19.23 -11.74 -12.97
C LEU A 141 -20.31 -11.96 -11.91
N THR A 142 -20.13 -11.45 -10.69
CA THR A 142 -20.98 -11.78 -9.56
C THR A 142 -21.92 -10.64 -9.15
N VAL A 143 -23.09 -11.01 -8.67
CA VAL A 143 -23.99 -10.14 -7.89
C VAL A 143 -23.65 -10.38 -6.42
N GLN A 144 -23.40 -9.33 -5.65
CA GLN A 144 -22.97 -9.44 -4.25
C GLN A 144 -23.73 -8.43 -3.38
N PRO A 145 -23.88 -8.68 -2.07
CA PRO A 145 -24.26 -7.64 -1.13
C PRO A 145 -23.36 -6.41 -1.22
N TYR A 146 -23.87 -5.24 -0.82
CA TYR A 146 -23.12 -3.98 -0.87
C TYR A 146 -21.78 -4.08 -0.13
N LEU A 147 -21.80 -4.56 1.12
CA LEU A 147 -20.58 -4.67 1.93
C LEU A 147 -19.56 -5.64 1.34
N ASP A 148 -19.99 -6.76 0.78
CA ASP A 148 -19.09 -7.70 0.09
C ASP A 148 -18.46 -7.06 -1.16
N THR A 149 -19.21 -6.20 -1.86
CA THR A 149 -18.69 -5.42 -2.98
C THR A 149 -17.64 -4.42 -2.52
N VAL A 150 -17.88 -3.69 -1.41
CA VAL A 150 -16.91 -2.78 -0.80
C VAL A 150 -15.62 -3.50 -0.43
N ILE A 151 -15.71 -4.67 0.21
CA ILE A 151 -14.55 -5.51 0.57
C ILE A 151 -13.80 -5.96 -0.67
N THR A 152 -14.51 -6.40 -1.71
CA THR A 152 -13.91 -6.86 -2.97
C THR A 152 -13.24 -5.72 -3.72
N VAL A 153 -13.83 -4.52 -3.71
CA VAL A 153 -13.22 -3.29 -4.25
C VAL A 153 -11.94 -2.97 -3.50
N ALA A 154 -11.96 -2.91 -2.17
CA ALA A 154 -10.77 -2.65 -1.36
C ALA A 154 -9.67 -3.71 -1.60
N ALA A 155 -10.04 -4.98 -1.75
CA ALA A 155 -9.11 -6.05 -2.11
C ALA A 155 -8.51 -5.87 -3.51
N ALA A 156 -9.31 -5.54 -4.51
CA ALA A 156 -8.83 -5.26 -5.86
C ALA A 156 -7.83 -4.10 -5.86
N GLN A 157 -8.13 -3.02 -5.13
CA GLN A 157 -7.25 -1.86 -5.00
C GLN A 157 -5.90 -2.24 -4.38
N ARG A 158 -5.92 -2.99 -3.27
CA ARG A 158 -4.71 -3.47 -2.59
C ARG A 158 -3.85 -4.32 -3.51
N TYR A 159 -4.44 -5.28 -4.22
CA TYR A 159 -3.67 -6.15 -5.11
C TYR A 159 -3.16 -5.44 -6.36
N CYS A 160 -3.86 -4.43 -6.88
CA CYS A 160 -3.31 -3.56 -7.93
C CYS A 160 -2.07 -2.80 -7.45
N LEU A 161 -2.15 -2.18 -6.27
CA LEU A 161 -1.04 -1.44 -5.67
C LEU A 161 0.15 -2.36 -5.36
N GLU A 162 -0.11 -3.54 -4.82
CA GLU A 162 0.92 -4.55 -4.52
C GLU A 162 1.57 -5.10 -5.80
N THR A 163 0.78 -5.33 -6.86
CA THR A 163 1.32 -5.75 -8.18
C THR A 163 2.24 -4.68 -8.76
N ARG A 164 1.84 -3.40 -8.72
CA ARG A 164 2.67 -2.27 -9.14
C ARG A 164 3.96 -2.18 -8.31
N ALA A 165 3.86 -2.29 -6.99
CA ALA A 165 5.01 -2.26 -6.08
C ALA A 165 6.04 -3.36 -6.40
N LEU A 166 5.57 -4.56 -6.72
CA LEU A 166 6.44 -5.69 -7.09
C LEU A 166 7.10 -5.46 -8.47
N LEU A 167 6.36 -4.93 -9.45
CA LEU A 167 6.94 -4.52 -10.74
C LEU A 167 8.02 -3.46 -10.54
N ASP A 168 7.71 -2.41 -9.77
CA ASP A 168 8.66 -1.35 -9.43
C ASP A 168 9.89 -1.93 -8.75
N LYS A 169 9.73 -2.72 -7.70
CA LYS A 169 10.85 -3.33 -6.97
C LYS A 169 11.76 -4.16 -7.89
N ILE A 170 11.19 -4.92 -8.83
CA ILE A 170 11.96 -5.75 -9.78
C ILE A 170 12.69 -4.87 -10.81
N THR A 171 12.10 -3.74 -11.19
CA THR A 171 12.59 -2.88 -12.29
C THR A 171 13.40 -1.66 -11.83
N ASN A 172 13.32 -1.25 -10.56
CA ASN A 172 13.72 0.09 -10.15
C ASN A 172 15.21 0.36 -9.93
N SER A 173 15.46 1.67 -10.05
CA SER A 173 16.70 2.43 -10.03
C SER A 173 16.93 3.16 -8.68
N PHE A 174 18.13 3.74 -8.51
CA PHE A 174 18.79 4.11 -7.26
C PHE A 174 18.51 5.55 -6.74
N PHE A 175 17.27 6.05 -6.71
CA PHE A 175 16.95 7.40 -6.18
C PHE A 175 15.86 7.40 -5.12
N VAL A 176 15.85 8.42 -4.24
CA VAL A 176 14.80 8.57 -3.23
C VAL A 176 13.46 8.80 -3.90
N ASP A 177 12.53 7.87 -3.70
CA ASP A 177 11.18 7.93 -4.25
C ASP A 177 10.17 8.30 -3.15
N ASN A 178 9.76 9.56 -3.13
CA ASN A 178 8.75 10.06 -2.18
C ASN A 178 7.31 9.69 -2.59
N THR A 179 7.13 9.01 -3.73
CA THR A 179 5.82 8.55 -4.21
C THR A 179 5.43 7.19 -3.66
N ILE A 180 6.34 6.48 -2.99
CA ILE A 180 6.07 5.21 -2.31
C ILE A 180 5.89 5.40 -0.79
N LEU A 181 5.27 4.41 -0.14
CA LEU A 181 4.98 4.45 1.30
C LEU A 181 6.25 4.42 2.14
N GLY A 182 7.22 3.59 1.77
CA GLY A 182 8.36 3.31 2.63
C GLY A 182 8.01 2.39 3.79
N CYS A 183 8.91 2.32 4.78
CA CYS A 183 8.84 1.30 5.81
C CYS A 183 9.45 1.71 7.15
N ILE A 184 8.96 1.11 8.22
CA ILE A 184 9.42 1.30 9.60
C ILE A 184 10.30 0.12 9.99
N THR A 185 11.42 0.37 10.65
CA THR A 185 12.32 -0.70 11.11
C THR A 185 13.01 -0.31 12.41
N ASP A 186 13.42 -1.29 13.20
CA ASP A 186 14.30 -1.20 14.36
C ASP A 186 15.64 -1.92 14.12
N HIS A 187 15.91 -2.32 12.87
CA HIS A 187 17.14 -3.01 12.48
C HIS A 187 18.02 -2.13 11.58
N ILE A 188 19.24 -1.84 12.04
CA ILE A 188 20.22 -1.00 11.33
C ILE A 188 20.56 -1.53 9.91
N PRO A 189 20.76 -2.84 9.68
CA PRO A 189 21.05 -3.34 8.34
C PRO A 189 19.91 -3.00 7.34
N THR A 190 18.67 -3.24 7.74
CA THR A 190 17.47 -2.91 6.95
C THR A 190 17.37 -1.41 6.67
N LEU A 191 17.59 -0.58 7.70
CA LEU A 191 17.62 0.88 7.55
C LEU A 191 18.61 1.31 6.47
N TYR A 192 19.83 0.80 6.54
CA TYR A 192 20.88 1.13 5.59
C TYR A 192 20.56 0.67 4.16
N GLU A 193 20.03 -0.54 4.00
CA GLU A 193 19.64 -1.06 2.70
C GLU A 193 18.53 -0.24 2.04
N LEU A 194 17.45 0.07 2.78
CA LEU A 194 16.34 0.86 2.28
C LEU A 194 16.78 2.29 1.95
N TYR A 195 17.58 2.91 2.83
CA TYR A 195 18.18 4.22 2.57
C TYR A 195 18.99 4.23 1.26
N LYS A 196 19.85 3.22 1.05
CA LYS A 196 20.64 3.09 -0.18
C LYS A 196 19.79 2.88 -1.43
N LYS A 197 18.62 2.27 -1.29
CA LYS A 197 17.65 2.08 -2.39
C LYS A 197 16.75 3.30 -2.60
N GLY A 198 16.90 4.35 -1.79
CA GLY A 198 16.03 5.52 -1.86
C GLY A 198 14.61 5.29 -1.33
N VAL A 199 14.38 4.20 -0.60
CA VAL A 199 13.06 3.94 -0.03
C VAL A 199 12.89 4.77 1.25
N PRO A 200 11.80 5.53 1.41
CA PRO A 200 11.50 6.23 2.66
C PRO A 200 11.57 5.26 3.85
N VAL A 201 12.33 5.61 4.88
CA VAL A 201 12.55 4.70 6.00
C VAL A 201 12.56 5.44 7.33
N TRP A 202 11.88 4.85 8.33
CA TRP A 202 11.81 5.36 9.69
C TRP A 202 12.42 4.36 10.65
N PHE A 203 13.44 4.80 11.38
CA PHE A 203 14.17 3.99 12.35
C PHE A 203 13.64 4.24 13.75
N VAL A 204 13.14 3.19 14.39
CA VAL A 204 12.60 3.20 15.76
C VAL A 204 13.64 2.60 16.69
N ARG A 205 13.98 3.31 17.77
CA ARG A 205 14.94 2.82 18.78
C ARG A 205 14.72 3.45 20.15
N PRO A 206 15.24 2.84 21.23
CA PRO A 206 15.32 3.49 22.53
C PRO A 206 16.21 4.75 22.49
N PRO A 207 15.94 5.77 23.33
CA PRO A 207 16.77 6.97 23.44
C PRO A 207 18.25 6.68 23.70
N SER A 208 18.57 5.59 24.41
CA SER A 208 19.95 5.18 24.70
C SER A 208 20.76 4.77 23.47
N GLN A 209 20.10 4.52 22.33
CA GLN A 209 20.73 4.18 21.06
C GLN A 209 20.81 5.39 20.10
N VAL A 210 20.40 6.58 20.52
CA VAL A 210 20.55 7.81 19.74
C VAL A 210 21.96 8.37 20.00
N PRO A 211 22.81 8.50 18.97
CA PRO A 211 24.13 9.14 19.15
C PRO A 211 23.99 10.60 19.57
N ASP A 212 24.85 11.05 20.48
CA ASP A 212 24.85 12.44 20.97
C ASP A 212 25.22 13.46 19.88
N ASP A 213 25.91 13.02 18.82
CA ASP A 213 26.35 13.82 17.68
C ASP A 213 25.39 13.76 16.48
N LEU A 214 24.21 13.14 16.64
CA LEU A 214 23.22 13.04 15.58
C LEU A 214 22.71 14.44 15.21
N ASN A 215 22.88 14.84 13.95
CA ASN A 215 22.36 16.11 13.45
C ASN A 215 20.83 16.06 13.30
N ILE A 216 20.10 16.68 14.22
CA ILE A 216 18.64 16.74 14.23
C ILE A 216 18.17 18.03 13.54
N ILE A 217 17.56 17.89 12.37
CA ILE A 217 17.08 19.02 11.55
C ILE A 217 15.67 19.48 11.98
N GLY A 218 14.91 18.62 12.67
CA GLY A 218 13.58 18.93 13.22
C GLY A 218 13.16 17.91 14.28
N HIS A 219 12.25 18.31 15.18
CA HIS A 219 11.73 17.43 16.23
C HIS A 219 10.22 17.60 16.40
N SER A 220 9.53 16.53 16.81
CA SER A 220 8.11 16.53 17.11
C SER A 220 7.83 15.52 18.22
N SER A 221 6.88 15.81 19.10
CA SER A 221 6.44 14.90 20.16
C SER A 221 5.08 14.32 19.78
N ILE A 222 4.96 13.00 19.79
CA ILE A 222 3.69 12.29 19.59
C ILE A 222 3.22 11.89 21.00
N THR A 223 2.12 12.48 21.46
CA THR A 223 1.46 12.18 22.75
C THR A 223 0.33 11.20 22.57
#